data_AF-A0A7S7TB60-F1
#
_entry.id   AF-A0A7S7TB60-F1
#
_cell.length_a   1.000
_cell.length_b   1.000
_cell.length_c   1.000
_cell.angle_alpha   90.00
_cell.angle_beta   90.00
_cell.angle_gamma   90.00
#
_symmetry.space_group_name_H-M   'P 1'
#
loop_
_entity.id
_entity.type
_entity.pdbx_description
1 polymer ?
#
loop_
_entity_poly.entity_id
_entity_poly.type
_entity_poly.pdbx_seq_one_letter_code
_entity_poly.pdbx_strand_id
1 'polypeptide(L)'
;MTLEELLSKIENSDPSEWTSIDRPTFAQDVQQVSGGRSPVPWVEIEEHHSLLVLRTDLRISIALGLPHVEDFQEEWATKFADRKASSSWVDFRYNGVPVLRKLRVLVDGARAGLPVPRYGTMEIPERQYTIWALIDAVIGSGNFYDYFKRAGLETVSAYWPSAERS
;
A
#
# COMPACT_ATOMS: atom_id res chain seq x y z
N MET A 1 5.09 18.81 -12.69
CA MET A 1 4.90 17.61 -11.86
C MET A 1 4.93 16.40 -12.77
N THR A 2 6.10 15.79 -12.89
CA THR A 2 6.29 14.45 -13.45
C THR A 2 6.10 13.41 -12.34
N LEU A 3 6.05 12.12 -12.70
CA LEU A 3 6.02 11.04 -11.70
C LEU A 3 7.29 11.04 -10.84
N GLU A 4 8.45 11.32 -11.44
CA GLU A 4 9.72 11.40 -10.72
C GLU A 4 9.74 12.55 -9.70
N GLU A 5 9.26 13.73 -10.09
CA GLU A 5 9.12 14.88 -9.18
C GLU A 5 8.16 14.59 -8.03
N LEU A 6 7.04 13.90 -8.30
CA LEU A 6 6.08 13.48 -7.28
C LEU A 6 6.73 12.53 -6.27
N LEU A 7 7.37 11.46 -6.75
CA LEU A 7 7.97 10.45 -5.89
C LEU A 7 9.14 11.01 -5.09
N SER A 8 9.96 11.89 -5.69
CA SER A 8 11.02 12.59 -4.97
C SER A 8 10.45 13.46 -3.84
N LYS A 9 9.33 14.16 -4.04
CA LYS A 9 8.69 14.94 -2.96
C LYS A 9 8.21 14.05 -1.81
N ILE A 10 7.65 12.87 -2.12
CA ILE A 10 7.18 11.92 -1.11
C ILE A 10 8.37 11.34 -0.35
N GLU A 11 9.38 10.86 -1.06
CA GLU A 11 10.60 10.26 -0.51
C GLU A 11 11.36 11.20 0.45
N ASN A 12 11.38 12.50 0.16
CA ASN A 12 12.08 13.50 0.97
C ASN A 12 11.20 14.19 2.02
N SER A 13 9.94 13.77 2.18
CA SER A 13 9.03 14.34 3.19
C SER A 13 9.18 13.65 4.54
N ASP A 14 8.94 14.40 5.61
CA ASP A 14 8.91 13.86 6.97
C ASP A 14 7.51 13.32 7.31
N PRO A 15 7.38 12.19 8.05
CA PRO A 15 6.08 11.67 8.47
C PRO A 15 5.19 12.71 9.13
N SER A 16 5.77 13.64 9.90
CA SER A 16 5.01 14.69 10.56
C SER A 16 4.32 15.62 9.58
N GLU A 17 4.79 15.77 8.33
CA GLU A 17 4.20 16.65 7.30
C GLU A 17 2.91 16.11 6.68
N TRP A 18 2.51 14.89 7.01
CA TRP A 18 1.33 14.24 6.45
C TRP A 18 0.13 14.38 7.37
N THR A 19 -1.04 14.53 6.78
CA THR A 19 -2.33 14.38 7.45
C THR A 19 -2.94 13.06 7.00
N SER A 20 -3.29 12.20 7.96
CA SER A 20 -4.13 11.02 7.69
C SER A 20 -5.60 11.39 7.81
N ILE A 21 -6.39 10.87 6.88
CA ILE A 21 -7.85 10.95 6.89
C ILE A 21 -8.34 9.51 6.84
N ASP A 22 -9.07 9.11 7.88
CA ASP A 22 -9.72 7.81 7.93
C ASP A 22 -11.04 7.84 7.17
N ARG A 23 -11.31 6.76 6.43
CA ARG A 23 -12.49 6.58 5.57
C ARG A 23 -12.73 7.79 4.64
N PRO A 24 -11.74 8.10 3.78
CA PRO A 24 -11.88 9.16 2.80
C PRO A 24 -13.00 8.81 1.81
N THR A 25 -13.97 9.70 1.65
CA THR A 25 -15.11 9.49 0.75
C THR A 25 -14.70 9.82 -0.71
N PHE A 26 -13.95 8.93 -1.37
CA PHE A 26 -13.65 9.04 -2.81
C PHE A 26 -13.54 7.67 -3.49
N ALA A 27 -14.06 7.54 -4.71
CA ALA A 27 -13.88 6.41 -5.64
C ALA A 27 -14.12 5.02 -5.01
N GLN A 28 -15.41 4.68 -4.91
CA GLN A 28 -15.91 3.39 -4.44
C GLN A 28 -15.81 2.35 -5.56
N ASP A 29 -15.35 1.14 -5.23
CA ASP A 29 -15.70 -0.05 -5.99
C ASP A 29 -17.09 -0.49 -5.54
N VAL A 30 -17.99 -0.67 -6.48
CA VAL A 30 -19.40 -0.95 -6.22
C VAL A 30 -19.73 -2.24 -6.97
N GLN A 31 -19.79 -3.33 -6.23
CA GLN A 31 -20.08 -4.64 -6.79
C GLN A 31 -21.49 -5.08 -6.41
N GLN A 32 -22.30 -5.41 -7.42
CA GLN A 32 -23.56 -6.10 -7.18
C GLN A 32 -23.25 -7.57 -6.86
N VAL A 33 -23.64 -8.02 -5.67
CA VAL A 33 -23.55 -9.43 -5.29
C VAL A 33 -24.90 -10.08 -5.53
N SER A 34 -24.99 -10.90 -6.58
CA SER A 34 -26.12 -11.83 -6.75
C SER A 34 -25.84 -13.07 -5.91
N GLY A 35 -26.35 -13.10 -4.68
CA GLY A 35 -26.25 -14.27 -3.82
C GLY A 35 -26.93 -15.49 -4.44
N GLY A 36 -26.46 -16.69 -4.05
CA GLY A 36 -27.19 -17.94 -4.25
C GLY A 36 -28.55 -17.93 -3.52
N ARG A 37 -28.75 -18.74 -2.47
CA ARG A 37 -30.06 -18.92 -1.78
C ARG A 37 -30.69 -17.68 -1.10
N SER A 38 -30.11 -16.47 -1.21
CA SER A 38 -30.67 -15.25 -0.62
C SER A 38 -31.53 -14.48 -1.65
N PRO A 39 -32.78 -14.12 -1.33
CA PRO A 39 -33.72 -13.54 -2.29
C PRO A 39 -33.55 -12.04 -2.56
N VAL A 40 -32.59 -11.36 -1.91
CA VAL A 40 -32.40 -9.91 -2.06
C VAL A 40 -30.97 -9.64 -2.53
N PRO A 41 -30.77 -8.94 -3.66
CA PRO A 41 -29.43 -8.50 -4.06
C PRO A 41 -28.91 -7.45 -3.07
N TRP A 42 -27.66 -7.57 -2.65
CA TRP A 42 -26.95 -6.51 -1.93
C TRP A 42 -25.78 -5.99 -2.76
N VAL A 43 -25.30 -4.81 -2.38
CA VAL A 43 -24.16 -4.14 -3.01
C VAL A 43 -23.04 -4.11 -1.98
N GLU A 44 -21.89 -4.68 -2.34
CA GLU A 44 -20.67 -4.52 -1.57
C GLU A 44 -19.93 -3.30 -2.09
N ILE A 45 -19.47 -2.47 -1.15
CA ILE A 45 -18.71 -1.26 -1.44
C ILE A 45 -17.32 -1.47 -0.83
N GLU A 46 -16.31 -1.56 -1.69
CA GLU A 46 -14.92 -1.54 -1.26
C GLU A 46 -14.33 -0.16 -1.57
N GLU A 47 -13.59 0.38 -0.60
CA GLU A 47 -12.98 1.69 -0.74
C GLU A 47 -11.61 1.71 -0.07
N HIS A 48 -10.79 2.69 -0.46
CA HIS A 48 -9.59 2.98 0.31
C HIS A 48 -10.00 3.45 1.71
N HIS A 49 -9.55 2.76 2.74
CA HIS A 49 -9.87 3.09 4.13
C HIS A 49 -9.05 4.25 4.70
N SER A 50 -7.95 4.66 4.05
CA SER A 50 -7.10 5.75 4.52
C SER A 50 -6.61 6.62 3.36
N LEU A 51 -6.51 7.92 3.59
CA LEU A 51 -5.89 8.89 2.69
C LEU A 51 -4.82 9.68 3.43
N LEU A 52 -3.60 9.67 2.90
CA LEU A 52 -2.51 10.53 3.37
C LEU A 52 -2.44 11.75 2.45
N VAL A 53 -2.43 12.95 3.01
CA VAL A 53 -2.31 14.22 2.27
C VAL A 53 -1.09 14.96 2.76
N LEU A 54 -0.19 15.35 1.84
CA LEU A 54 1.00 16.12 2.18
C LEU A 54 0.63 17.58 2.46
N ARG A 55 0.87 18.08 3.67
CA ARG A 55 0.42 19.44 4.07
C ARG A 55 1.13 20.57 3.31
N THR A 56 2.35 20.34 2.87
CA THR A 56 3.14 21.33 2.11
C THR A 56 2.78 21.37 0.62
N ASP A 57 2.06 20.36 0.10
CA ASP A 57 1.53 20.32 -1.27
C ASP A 57 0.28 19.44 -1.34
N LEU A 58 -0.89 20.04 -1.06
CA LEU A 58 -2.20 19.34 -0.96
C LEU A 58 -2.65 18.62 -2.25
N ARG A 59 -1.92 18.82 -3.35
CA ARG A 59 -2.15 18.08 -4.61
C ARG A 59 -1.61 16.67 -4.54
N ILE A 60 -0.70 16.37 -3.62
CA ILE A 60 -0.06 15.08 -3.44
C ILE A 60 -0.80 14.30 -2.35
N SER A 61 -1.26 13.10 -2.69
CA SER A 61 -1.90 12.21 -1.73
C SER A 61 -1.62 10.73 -2.01
N ILE A 62 -1.77 9.89 -0.99
CA ILE A 62 -1.62 8.44 -1.07
C ILE A 62 -2.89 7.80 -0.50
N ALA A 63 -3.63 7.05 -1.29
CA ALA A 63 -4.80 6.31 -0.80
C ALA A 63 -4.42 4.84 -0.53
N LEU A 64 -4.87 4.30 0.60
CA LEU A 64 -4.53 2.95 1.07
C LEU A 64 -5.78 2.18 1.51
N GLY A 65 -5.70 0.84 1.44
CA GLY A 65 -6.65 -0.05 2.10
C GLY A 65 -7.75 -0.62 1.21
N LEU A 66 -7.77 -0.31 -0.09
CA LEU A 66 -8.65 -0.99 -1.03
C LEU A 66 -8.18 -2.46 -1.17
N PRO A 67 -9.01 -3.47 -0.88
CA PRO A 67 -8.61 -4.88 -0.95
C PRO A 67 -8.12 -5.31 -2.34
N HIS A 68 -7.28 -6.35 -2.37
CA HIS A 68 -6.83 -7.00 -3.60
C HIS A 68 -6.96 -8.52 -3.51
N VAL A 69 -6.23 -9.15 -2.57
CA VAL A 69 -6.26 -10.60 -2.34
C VAL A 69 -6.27 -10.84 -0.84
N GLU A 70 -7.25 -11.60 -0.36
CA GLU A 70 -7.37 -11.94 1.07
C GLU A 70 -6.37 -13.01 1.53
N ASP A 71 -5.99 -13.94 0.65
CA ASP A 71 -5.12 -15.06 0.94
C ASP A 71 -3.82 -14.98 0.12
N PHE A 72 -2.91 -14.10 0.54
CA PHE A 72 -1.64 -13.86 -0.17
C PHE A 72 -0.58 -14.90 0.24
N GLN A 73 -0.31 -15.85 -0.65
CA GLN A 73 0.48 -17.06 -0.37
C GLN A 73 1.91 -16.97 -0.92
N GLU A 74 2.71 -16.09 -0.35
CA GLU A 74 4.17 -16.01 -0.60
C GLU A 74 4.93 -16.44 0.67
N GLU A 75 6.06 -17.14 0.51
CA GLU A 75 6.85 -17.67 1.64
C GLU A 75 7.31 -16.54 2.57
N TRP A 76 7.80 -15.44 2.01
CA TRP A 76 8.27 -14.30 2.78
C TRP A 76 7.15 -13.60 3.57
N ALA A 77 5.91 -13.67 3.08
CA ALA A 77 4.73 -13.04 3.68
C ALA A 77 4.06 -13.92 4.76
N THR A 78 4.24 -15.24 4.69
CA THR A 78 3.52 -16.21 5.53
C THR A 78 4.38 -16.87 6.61
N LYS A 79 5.67 -16.57 6.67
CA LYS A 79 6.62 -17.15 7.66
C LYS A 79 6.57 -16.56 9.07
N PHE A 80 5.59 -15.72 9.37
CA PHE A 80 5.41 -15.11 10.69
C PHE A 80 4.62 -16.02 11.65
N ALA A 81 4.42 -15.56 12.89
CA ALA A 81 3.72 -16.33 13.91
C ALA A 81 2.25 -16.57 13.49
N ASP A 82 1.56 -15.51 13.05
CA ASP A 82 0.36 -15.65 12.26
C ASP A 82 0.75 -15.78 10.77
N ARG A 83 0.32 -16.87 10.14
CA ARG A 83 0.62 -17.17 8.74
C ARG A 83 -0.32 -16.45 7.77
N LYS A 84 -1.35 -15.76 8.26
CA LYS A 84 -2.28 -15.01 7.42
C LYS A 84 -1.60 -13.76 6.85
N ALA A 85 -1.59 -13.67 5.54
CA ALA A 85 -1.21 -12.49 4.80
C ALA A 85 -2.28 -12.13 3.77
N SER A 86 -2.50 -10.85 3.56
CA SER A 86 -3.41 -10.31 2.55
C SER A 86 -2.73 -9.16 1.81
N SER A 87 -3.30 -8.70 0.70
CA SER A 87 -2.79 -7.55 -0.04
C SER A 87 -3.88 -6.52 -0.29
N SER A 88 -3.45 -5.26 -0.37
CA SER A 88 -4.28 -4.11 -0.67
C SER A 88 -3.57 -3.17 -1.65
N TRP A 89 -4.36 -2.40 -2.39
CA TRP A 89 -3.86 -1.37 -3.29
C TRP A 89 -3.38 -0.14 -2.52
N VAL A 90 -2.33 0.47 -3.08
CA VAL A 90 -1.78 1.76 -2.69
C VAL A 90 -1.72 2.64 -3.92
N ASP A 91 -2.51 3.71 -3.90
CA ASP A 91 -2.62 4.67 -4.99
C ASP A 91 -1.88 5.96 -4.65
N PHE A 92 -0.80 6.22 -5.36
CA PHE A 92 -0.13 7.51 -5.35
C PHE A 92 -0.86 8.45 -6.31
N ARG A 93 -1.23 9.64 -5.83
CA ARG A 93 -2.14 10.55 -6.53
C ARG A 93 -1.56 11.94 -6.69
N TYR A 94 -1.87 12.55 -7.82
CA TYR A 94 -1.63 13.97 -8.08
C TYR A 94 -2.93 14.66 -8.52
N ASN A 95 -3.28 15.78 -7.88
CA ASN A 95 -4.56 16.47 -8.08
C ASN A 95 -5.77 15.53 -7.95
N GLY A 96 -5.70 14.58 -7.01
CA GLY A 96 -6.76 13.60 -6.79
C GLY A 96 -6.81 12.45 -7.82
N VAL A 97 -5.97 12.43 -8.85
CA VAL A 97 -5.93 11.36 -9.86
C VAL A 97 -4.86 10.32 -9.49
N PRO A 98 -5.16 9.01 -9.44
CA PRO A 98 -4.14 7.97 -9.32
C PRO A 98 -3.16 8.01 -10.49
N VAL A 99 -1.87 8.17 -10.21
CA VAL A 99 -0.79 8.23 -11.21
C VAL A 99 0.17 7.04 -11.11
N LEU A 100 0.18 6.34 -9.97
CA LEU A 100 0.91 5.10 -9.76
C LEU A 100 0.12 4.24 -8.77
N ARG A 101 -0.10 2.96 -9.11
CA ARG A 101 -0.73 1.97 -8.24
C ARG A 101 0.27 0.85 -7.93
N LYS A 102 0.36 0.48 -6.66
CA LYS A 102 1.24 -0.60 -6.17
C LYS A 102 0.52 -1.44 -5.13
N LEU A 103 1.08 -2.62 -4.86
CA LEU A 103 0.57 -3.50 -3.81
C LEU A 103 1.30 -3.26 -2.48
N ARG A 104 0.54 -3.36 -1.40
CA ARG A 104 1.02 -3.48 -0.03
C ARG A 104 0.52 -4.81 0.52
N VAL A 105 1.42 -5.59 1.12
CA VAL A 105 1.09 -6.88 1.73
C VAL A 105 1.02 -6.71 3.23
N LEU A 106 -0.14 -7.01 3.80
CA LEU A 106 -0.39 -7.05 5.24
C LEU A 106 0.03 -8.43 5.75
N VAL A 107 0.99 -8.48 6.68
CA VAL A 107 1.56 -9.72 7.22
C VAL A 107 1.27 -9.87 8.70
N ASP A 108 1.42 -11.10 9.21
CA ASP A 108 1.27 -11.46 10.63
C ASP A 108 -0.08 -10.97 11.20
N GLY A 109 -1.17 -11.22 10.47
CA GLY A 109 -2.51 -10.76 10.84
C GLY A 109 -2.68 -9.24 10.77
N ALA A 110 -2.13 -8.62 9.72
CA ALA A 110 -2.13 -7.17 9.47
C ALA A 110 -1.38 -6.32 10.51
N ARG A 111 -0.40 -6.90 11.22
CA ARG A 111 0.47 -6.17 12.15
C ARG A 111 1.52 -5.31 11.45
N ALA A 112 1.83 -5.59 10.19
CA ALA A 112 2.72 -4.77 9.38
C ALA A 112 2.30 -4.80 7.92
N GLY A 113 2.58 -3.72 7.20
CA GLY A 113 2.36 -3.64 5.76
C GLY A 113 3.68 -3.46 5.02
N LEU A 114 4.05 -4.44 4.20
CA LEU A 114 5.33 -4.49 3.51
C LEU A 114 5.18 -4.23 2.00
N PRO A 115 6.20 -3.68 1.34
CA PRO A 115 6.26 -3.60 -0.11
C PRO A 115 6.46 -5.00 -0.72
N VAL A 116 5.91 -5.19 -1.91
CA VAL A 116 6.18 -6.40 -2.71
C VAL A 116 7.60 -6.28 -3.32
N PRO A 117 8.46 -7.32 -3.18
CA PRO A 117 9.76 -7.36 -3.84
C PRO A 117 9.64 -7.46 -5.35
N ARG A 118 10.75 -7.19 -6.05
CA ARG A 118 10.83 -7.46 -7.48
C ARG A 118 10.50 -8.93 -7.73
N TYR A 119 9.78 -9.20 -8.82
CA TYR A 119 9.30 -10.55 -9.12
C TYR A 119 10.43 -11.60 -9.08
N GLY A 120 10.22 -12.66 -8.30
CA GLY A 120 11.15 -13.77 -8.16
C GLY A 120 12.41 -13.47 -7.34
N THR A 121 12.48 -12.32 -6.67
CA THR A 121 13.61 -11.95 -5.79
C THR A 121 13.10 -11.50 -4.42
N MET A 122 14.03 -11.23 -3.50
CA MET A 122 13.77 -10.59 -2.20
C MET A 122 14.17 -9.10 -2.20
N GLU A 123 14.41 -8.54 -3.38
CA GLU A 123 14.98 -7.22 -3.55
C GLU A 123 13.91 -6.14 -3.60
N ILE A 124 14.14 -5.07 -2.84
CA ILE A 124 13.31 -3.88 -2.77
C ILE A 124 14.16 -2.66 -3.16
N PRO A 125 13.79 -1.90 -4.18
CA PRO A 125 14.46 -0.63 -4.47
C PRO A 125 14.46 0.31 -3.27
N GLU A 126 15.58 0.98 -3.01
CA GLU A 126 15.75 1.88 -1.84
C GLU A 126 14.62 2.91 -1.71
N ARG A 127 14.21 3.54 -2.81
CA ARG A 127 13.07 4.47 -2.81
C ARG A 127 11.76 3.81 -2.34
N GLN A 128 11.48 2.59 -2.81
CA GLN A 128 10.28 1.85 -2.40
C GLN A 128 10.33 1.52 -0.90
N TYR A 129 11.50 1.13 -0.39
CA TYR A 129 11.70 0.93 1.04
C TYR A 129 11.42 2.20 1.84
N THR A 130 12.01 3.34 1.45
CA THR A 130 11.85 4.63 2.13
C THR A 130 10.39 5.09 2.15
N ILE A 131 9.69 4.99 1.02
CA ILE A 131 8.28 5.39 0.91
C ILE A 131 7.38 4.49 1.77
N TRP A 132 7.64 3.18 1.84
CA TRP A 132 6.83 2.28 2.68
C TRP A 132 7.11 2.48 4.18
N ALA A 133 8.36 2.76 4.55
CA ALA A 133 8.72 3.15 5.91
C ALA A 133 7.99 4.45 6.33
N LEU A 134 7.93 5.44 5.44
CA LEU A 134 7.14 6.66 5.64
C LEU A 134 5.66 6.35 5.87
N ILE A 135 5.04 5.52 5.02
CA ILE A 135 3.62 5.13 5.18
C ILE A 135 3.40 4.45 6.55
N ASP A 136 4.27 3.54 6.96
CA ASP A 136 4.17 2.88 8.26
C ASP A 136 4.34 3.86 9.44
N ALA A 137 5.22 4.86 9.30
CA ALA A 137 5.40 5.89 10.31
C ALA A 137 4.17 6.81 10.46
N VAL A 138 3.41 7.04 9.39
CA VAL A 138 2.22 7.92 9.44
C VAL A 138 0.97 7.18 9.93
N ILE A 139 0.72 5.94 9.46
CA ILE A 139 -0.53 5.21 9.75
C ILE A 139 -0.33 3.72 10.08
N GLY A 140 0.90 3.24 10.13
CA GLY A 140 1.19 1.84 10.37
C GLY A 140 1.39 1.51 11.84
N SER A 141 2.08 0.41 12.10
CA SER A 141 2.31 -0.07 13.47
C SER A 141 3.62 0.41 14.08
N GLY A 142 4.45 1.12 13.30
CA GLY A 142 5.80 1.51 13.68
C GLY A 142 6.81 0.35 13.68
N ASN A 143 6.41 -0.84 13.21
CA ASN A 143 7.25 -2.04 13.22
C ASN A 143 7.81 -2.40 11.84
N PHE A 144 7.67 -1.52 10.84
CA PHE A 144 8.12 -1.78 9.46
C PHE A 144 9.52 -2.42 9.39
N TYR A 145 10.50 -1.84 10.09
CA TYR A 145 11.89 -2.29 10.04
C TYR A 145 12.08 -3.74 10.54
N ASP A 146 11.43 -4.11 11.64
CA ASP A 146 11.50 -5.46 12.20
C ASP A 146 10.88 -6.47 11.23
N TYR A 147 9.69 -6.18 10.72
CA TYR A 147 8.99 -7.06 9.80
C TYR A 147 9.69 -7.16 8.44
N PHE A 148 10.25 -6.07 7.93
CA PHE A 148 11.04 -6.07 6.69
C PHE A 148 12.25 -7.02 6.81
N LYS A 149 12.99 -6.92 7.92
CA LYS A 149 14.13 -7.79 8.20
C LYS A 149 13.70 -9.24 8.40
N ARG A 150 12.64 -9.48 9.17
CA ARG A 150 12.11 -10.83 9.43
C ARG A 150 11.56 -11.46 8.16
N ALA A 151 10.96 -10.68 7.26
CA ALA A 151 10.55 -11.10 5.92
C ALA A 151 11.73 -11.55 5.05
N GLY A 152 12.96 -11.17 5.39
CA GLY A 152 14.16 -11.47 4.60
C GLY A 152 14.27 -10.62 3.34
N LEU A 153 13.59 -9.46 3.32
CA LEU A 153 13.68 -8.50 2.23
C LEU A 153 14.99 -7.73 2.33
N GLU A 154 15.54 -7.34 1.19
CA GLU A 154 16.82 -6.65 1.09
C GLU A 154 16.68 -5.43 0.20
N THR A 155 17.34 -4.32 0.57
CA THR A 155 17.35 -3.11 -0.24
C THR A 155 18.40 -3.19 -1.33
N VAL A 156 18.07 -2.72 -2.54
CA VAL A 156 19.00 -2.65 -3.67
C VAL A 156 18.98 -1.27 -4.33
N SER A 157 20.13 -0.89 -4.90
CA SER A 157 20.24 0.29 -5.76
C SER A 157 19.66 -0.02 -7.15
N ALA A 158 18.35 0.12 -7.27
CA ALA A 158 17.60 -0.08 -8.51
C ALA A 158 16.57 1.04 -8.69
N TYR A 159 16.22 1.34 -9.95
CA TYR A 159 15.20 2.32 -10.25
C TYR A 159 13.81 1.81 -9.86
N TRP A 160 13.00 2.69 -9.28
CA TRP A 160 11.59 2.44 -8.98
C TRP A 160 10.75 3.70 -9.25
N PRO A 161 9.55 3.55 -9.87
CA PRO A 161 8.85 2.31 -10.17
C PRO A 161 9.37 1.60 -11.44
N SER A 162 9.60 0.29 -11.34
CA SER A 162 9.84 -0.57 -12.50
C SER A 162 8.54 -0.77 -13.29
N ALA A 163 8.67 -0.91 -14.61
CA ALA A 163 7.59 -1.34 -15.50
C ALA A 163 7.34 -2.86 -15.33
N GLU A 164 7.02 -3.28 -14.11
CA GLU A 164 6.58 -4.65 -13.88
C GLU A 164 5.15 -4.81 -14.38
N ARG A 165 4.90 -5.91 -15.11
CA ARG A 165 3.57 -6.25 -15.61
C ARG A 165 2.69 -6.57 -14.40
N SER A 166 1.67 -5.73 -14.20
CA SER A 166 0.54 -5.94 -13.29
C SER A 166 -0.16 -7.27 -13.57
#